data_AF-A0A1G2HEK9-F1
#
_entry.id   AF-A0A1G2HEK9-F1
#
_cell.length_a   1.000
_cell.length_b   1.000
_cell.length_c   1.000
_cell.angle_alpha   90.00
_cell.angle_beta   90.00
_cell.angle_gamma   90.00
#
_symmetry.space_group_name_H-M   'P 1'
#
loop_
_entity.id
_entity.type
_entity.pdbx_description
1 polymer ?
#
loop_
_entity_poly.entity_id
_entity_poly.type
_entity_poly.pdbx_seq_one_letter_code
_entity_poly.pdbx_strand_id
1 'polypeptide(L)'
;MAMTWRDLFFSLAAAFLTALFLLPTLINTGLYSRLPISPILLFALLPIAATLGMVSASFLGRKIRILWQFAKFGLVGMLNTAIDFGILNLLIATTGVTSGVGIILINATSFSTAVVNSYFWNKDWVFAGGRRANFITFFVVTLIGLLINTFIVYVLTTFVTPVLVGSDRLWANFAKVLATVLSLIWNFSGYKLIVFKR
;
A
#
# COMPACT_ATOMS: atom_id res chain seq x y z
N MET A 1 21.87 -13.90 8.16
CA MET A 1 21.70 -12.60 8.85
C MET A 1 20.67 -12.80 9.96
N ALA A 2 21.02 -12.48 11.21
CA ALA A 2 20.06 -12.54 12.32
C ALA A 2 19.22 -11.25 12.34
N MET A 3 17.97 -11.34 12.81
CA MET A 3 17.10 -10.16 12.96
C MET A 3 17.69 -9.22 14.01
N THR A 4 17.84 -7.94 13.67
CA THR A 4 18.36 -6.93 14.61
C THR A 4 17.23 -6.29 15.41
N TRP A 5 17.56 -5.62 16.52
CA TRP A 5 16.60 -4.80 17.27
C TRP A 5 15.95 -3.72 16.40
N ARG A 6 16.71 -3.14 15.47
CA ARG A 6 16.23 -2.17 14.49
C ARG A 6 15.17 -2.80 13.57
N ASP A 7 15.38 -4.03 13.13
CA ASP A 7 14.42 -4.76 12.29
C ASP A 7 13.13 -5.09 13.06
N LEU A 8 13.24 -5.49 14.32
CA LEU A 8 12.07 -5.74 15.17
C LEU A 8 11.24 -4.47 15.34
N PHE A 9 11.88 -3.36 15.71
CA PHE A 9 11.22 -2.07 15.90
C PHE A 9 10.48 -1.62 14.64
N PHE A 10 11.14 -1.63 13.49
CA PHE A 10 10.51 -1.25 12.22
C PHE A 10 9.36 -2.19 11.83
N SER A 11 9.50 -3.49 12.09
CA SER A 11 8.43 -4.45 11.79
C SER A 11 7.18 -4.21 12.64
N LEU A 12 7.37 -3.97 13.94
CA LEU A 12 6.29 -3.63 14.86
C LEU A 12 5.63 -2.30 14.49
N ALA A 13 6.42 -1.26 14.22
CA ALA A 13 5.93 0.05 13.82
C ALA A 13 5.14 -0.03 12.49
N ALA A 14 5.65 -0.75 11.49
CA ALA A 14 4.97 -0.92 10.21
C ALA A 14 3.62 -1.64 10.39
N ALA A 15 3.60 -2.72 11.17
CA ALA A 15 2.39 -3.49 11.42
C ALA A 15 1.35 -2.71 12.24
N PHE A 16 1.79 -1.94 13.24
CA PHE A 16 0.91 -1.07 14.01
C PHE A 16 0.28 0.03 13.15
N LEU A 17 1.09 0.70 12.32
CA LEU A 17 0.59 1.70 11.37
C LEU A 17 -0.33 1.05 10.32
N THR A 18 -0.04 -0.17 9.88
CA THR A 18 -0.93 -0.92 8.98
C THR A 18 -2.30 -1.13 9.64
N ALA A 19 -2.35 -1.53 10.91
CA ALA A 19 -3.60 -1.67 11.66
C ALA A 19 -4.36 -0.35 11.73
N LEU A 20 -3.68 0.75 12.05
CA LEU A 20 -4.26 2.08 12.13
C LEU A 20 -4.92 2.51 10.81
N PHE A 21 -4.19 2.43 9.70
CA PHE A 21 -4.67 2.88 8.40
C PHE A 21 -5.67 1.91 7.74
N LEU A 22 -5.80 0.68 8.23
CA LEU A 22 -6.90 -0.21 7.79
C LEU A 22 -8.26 0.21 8.36
N LEU A 23 -8.31 0.90 9.50
CA LEU A 23 -9.59 1.23 10.16
C LEU A 23 -10.56 2.05 9.28
N PRO A 24 -10.16 3.17 8.63
CA PRO A 24 -11.09 3.92 7.76
C PRO A 24 -11.65 3.04 6.64
N THR A 25 -10.81 2.16 6.08
CA THR A 25 -11.21 1.22 5.03
C THR A 25 -12.23 0.22 5.55
N LEU A 26 -11.99 -0.39 6.71
CA LEU A 26 -12.93 -1.33 7.33
C LEU A 26 -14.29 -0.68 7.61
N ILE A 27 -14.28 0.56 8.10
CA ILE A 27 -15.50 1.31 8.41
C ILE A 27 -16.28 1.61 7.13
N ASN A 28 -15.63 2.21 6.12
CA ASN A 28 -16.31 2.63 4.89
C ASN A 28 -16.81 1.49 4.01
N THR A 29 -16.14 0.35 4.07
CA THR A 29 -16.55 -0.88 3.36
C THR A 29 -17.62 -1.66 4.14
N GLY A 30 -17.94 -1.26 5.37
CA GLY A 30 -18.84 -2.01 6.25
C GLY A 30 -18.27 -3.34 6.75
N LEU A 31 -16.98 -3.62 6.49
CA LEU A 31 -16.30 -4.80 7.01
C LEU A 31 -16.09 -4.71 8.53
N TYR A 32 -15.98 -3.49 9.08
CA TYR A 32 -15.81 -3.27 10.52
C TYR A 32 -16.85 -4.02 11.37
N SER A 33 -18.12 -3.98 10.97
CA SER A 33 -19.23 -4.64 11.68
C SER A 33 -19.43 -6.10 11.29
N ARG A 34 -18.78 -6.58 10.23
CA ARG A 34 -18.87 -7.97 9.76
C ARG A 34 -17.76 -8.86 10.29
N LEU A 35 -16.70 -8.29 10.85
CA LEU A 35 -15.61 -9.05 11.43
C LEU A 35 -16.10 -9.79 12.68
N PRO A 36 -15.80 -11.10 12.82
CA PRO A 36 -16.17 -11.88 14.01
C PRO A 36 -15.34 -11.47 15.25
N ILE A 37 -14.33 -10.63 15.06
CA ILE A 37 -13.39 -10.17 16.08
C ILE A 37 -13.40 -8.64 16.15
N SER A 38 -13.13 -8.10 17.34
CA SER A 38 -12.97 -6.66 17.52
C SER A 38 -11.83 -6.14 16.64
N PRO A 39 -12.06 -5.12 15.78
CA PRO A 39 -11.01 -4.53 14.95
C PRO A 39 -9.83 -3.95 15.75
N ILE A 40 -10.02 -3.67 17.05
CA ILE A 40 -8.95 -3.26 17.96
C ILE A 40 -7.89 -4.36 18.09
N LEU A 41 -8.27 -5.63 17.94
CA LEU A 41 -7.31 -6.74 17.97
C LEU A 41 -6.31 -6.68 16.81
N LEU A 42 -6.58 -5.96 15.73
CA LEU A 42 -5.61 -5.78 14.63
C LEU A 42 -4.31 -5.13 15.12
N PHE A 43 -4.37 -4.26 16.13
CA PHE A 43 -3.19 -3.64 16.75
C PHE A 43 -2.30 -4.61 17.52
N ALA A 44 -2.82 -5.79 17.89
CA ALA A 44 -2.02 -6.87 18.48
C ALA A 44 -1.69 -7.94 17.44
N LEU A 45 -2.69 -8.39 16.67
CA LEU A 45 -2.57 -9.48 15.71
C LEU A 45 -1.60 -9.16 14.58
N LEU A 46 -1.66 -7.95 13.99
CA LEU A 46 -0.77 -7.60 12.88
C LEU A 46 0.69 -7.48 13.34
N PRO A 47 1.04 -6.81 14.46
CA PRO A 47 2.42 -6.83 14.96
C PRO A 47 2.94 -8.21 15.33
N ILE A 48 2.12 -9.06 15.95
CA ILE A 48 2.50 -10.45 16.24
C ILE A 48 2.77 -11.21 14.94
N ALA A 49 1.84 -11.16 13.98
CA ALA A 49 1.98 -11.84 12.70
C ALA A 49 3.18 -11.33 11.90
N ALA A 50 3.41 -10.02 11.86
CA ALA A 50 4.56 -9.43 11.19
C ALA A 50 5.88 -9.87 11.85
N THR A 51 5.93 -9.92 13.18
CA THR A 51 7.12 -10.40 13.91
C THR A 51 7.38 -11.87 13.64
N LEU A 52 6.35 -12.73 13.70
CA LEU A 52 6.48 -14.16 13.38
C LEU A 52 6.91 -14.39 11.92
N GLY A 53 6.35 -13.63 10.98
CA GLY A 53 6.71 -13.64 9.57
C GLY A 53 8.16 -13.22 9.35
N MET A 54 8.60 -12.15 10.02
CA MET A 54 9.98 -11.65 9.94
C MET A 54 10.97 -12.61 10.60
N VAL A 55 10.62 -13.22 11.73
CA VAL A 55 11.45 -14.26 12.36
C VAL A 55 11.60 -15.45 11.40
N SER A 56 10.50 -15.97 10.85
CA SER A 56 10.51 -17.04 9.86
C SER A 56 11.34 -16.69 8.62
N ALA A 57 11.14 -15.50 8.06
CA ALA A 57 11.91 -14.99 6.93
C ALA A 57 13.40 -14.80 7.27
N SER A 58 13.73 -14.47 8.52
CA SER A 58 15.13 -14.34 8.96
C SER A 58 15.85 -15.69 8.96
N PHE A 59 15.15 -16.79 9.28
CA PHE A 59 15.70 -18.14 9.23
C PHE A 59 15.98 -18.57 7.77
N LEU A 60 15.02 -18.37 6.87
CA LEU A 60 15.18 -18.68 5.44
C LEU A 60 16.19 -17.75 4.74
N GLY A 61 16.19 -16.48 5.11
CA GLY A 61 17.08 -15.44 4.59
C GLY A 61 18.49 -15.48 5.17
N ARG A 62 18.84 -16.44 6.04
CA ARG A 62 20.18 -16.48 6.65
C ARG A 62 21.30 -16.59 5.61
N LYS A 63 21.06 -17.33 4.54
CA LYS A 63 22.00 -17.58 3.44
C LYS A 63 21.78 -16.69 2.22
N ILE A 64 20.59 -16.11 2.05
CA ILE A 64 20.20 -15.37 0.84
C ILE A 64 19.69 -13.97 1.20
N ARG A 65 20.54 -12.95 1.00
CA ARG A 65 20.22 -11.53 1.29
C ARG A 65 18.96 -11.05 0.58
N ILE A 66 18.70 -11.52 -0.64
CA ILE A 66 17.54 -11.08 -1.42
C ILE A 66 16.21 -11.49 -0.79
N LEU A 67 16.14 -12.67 -0.15
CA LEU A 67 14.93 -13.13 0.54
C LEU A 67 14.64 -12.26 1.77
N TRP A 68 15.69 -11.83 2.48
CA TRP A 68 15.54 -10.92 3.61
C TRP A 68 15.04 -9.54 3.20
N GLN A 69 15.56 -8.99 2.10
CA GLN A 69 15.09 -7.72 1.55
C GLN A 69 13.67 -7.82 1.02
N PHE A 70 13.32 -8.95 0.39
CA PHE A 70 11.97 -9.20 -0.11
C PHE A 70 10.94 -9.24 1.03
N ALA A 71 11.25 -9.89 2.15
CA ALA A 71 10.37 -9.91 3.32
C ALA A 71 10.10 -8.50 3.88
N LYS A 72 11.16 -7.69 4.04
CA LYS A 72 11.02 -6.29 4.47
C LYS A 72 10.22 -5.46 3.46
N PHE A 73 10.51 -5.62 2.17
CA PHE A 73 9.81 -4.95 1.09
C PHE A 73 8.31 -5.30 1.09
N GLY A 74 7.97 -6.58 1.30
CA GLY A 74 6.59 -7.04 1.44
C GLY A 74 5.86 -6.37 2.60
N LEU A 75 6.49 -6.28 3.78
CA LEU A 75 5.89 -5.62 4.93
C LEU A 75 5.67 -4.11 4.71
N VAL A 76 6.65 -3.43 4.11
CA VAL A 76 6.50 -2.02 3.70
C VAL A 76 5.39 -1.86 2.65
N GLY A 77 5.26 -2.81 1.72
CA GLY A 77 4.17 -2.85 0.74
C GLY A 77 2.79 -2.97 1.37
N MET A 78 2.63 -3.81 2.41
CA MET A 78 1.38 -3.91 3.17
C MET A 78 1.05 -2.58 3.86
N LEU A 79 2.03 -1.95 4.50
CA LEU A 79 1.87 -0.63 5.11
C LEU A 79 1.44 0.42 4.08
N ASN A 80 2.11 0.49 2.93
CA ASN A 80 1.77 1.46 1.88
C ASN A 80 0.36 1.26 1.35
N THR A 81 -0.06 0.00 1.17
CA THR A 81 -1.42 -0.33 0.73
C THR A 81 -2.44 0.12 1.79
N ALA A 82 -2.17 -0.15 3.07
CA ALA A 82 -3.02 0.33 4.15
C ALA A 82 -3.10 1.86 4.18
N ILE A 83 -1.98 2.58 4.04
CA ILE A 83 -1.95 4.05 3.98
C ILE A 83 -2.78 4.58 2.81
N ASP A 84 -2.59 4.04 1.61
CA ASP A 84 -3.30 4.51 0.41
C ASP A 84 -4.82 4.31 0.58
N PHE A 85 -5.26 3.10 0.91
CA PHE A 85 -6.68 2.82 1.13
C PHE A 85 -7.24 3.58 2.35
N GLY A 86 -6.46 3.67 3.42
CA GLY A 86 -6.83 4.36 4.65
C GLY A 86 -7.07 5.85 4.43
N ILE A 87 -6.15 6.53 3.75
CA ILE A 87 -6.29 7.96 3.43
C ILE A 87 -7.44 8.17 2.45
N LEU A 88 -7.55 7.34 1.40
CA LEU A 88 -8.66 7.42 0.46
C LEU A 88 -10.00 7.31 1.20
N ASN A 89 -10.16 6.31 2.06
CA ASN A 89 -11.40 6.12 2.82
C ASN A 89 -11.62 7.22 3.86
N LEU A 90 -10.58 7.70 4.53
CA LEU A 90 -10.72 8.81 5.47
C LEU A 90 -11.23 10.06 4.75
N LEU A 91 -10.66 10.40 3.60
CA LEU A 91 -11.08 11.55 2.79
C LEU A 91 -12.49 11.35 2.22
N ILE A 92 -12.85 10.16 1.76
CA ILE A 92 -14.23 9.84 1.33
C ILE A 92 -15.21 10.00 2.50
N ALA A 93 -14.83 9.56 3.70
CA ALA A 93 -15.69 9.62 4.88
C ALA A 93 -15.94 11.08 5.32
N THR A 94 -14.93 11.94 5.24
CA THR A 94 -15.03 13.35 5.66
C THR A 94 -15.64 14.26 4.60
N THR A 95 -15.39 14.00 3.32
CA THR A 95 -15.88 14.85 2.21
C THR A 95 -17.19 14.36 1.61
N GLY A 96 -17.51 13.07 1.77
CA GLY A 96 -18.64 12.42 1.08
C GLY A 96 -18.42 12.18 -0.42
N VAL A 97 -17.28 12.59 -0.98
CA VAL A 97 -17.00 12.50 -2.41
C VAL A 97 -16.60 11.07 -2.77
N THR A 98 -17.44 10.41 -3.56
CA THR A 98 -17.20 9.04 -4.05
C THR A 98 -16.99 8.97 -5.57
N SER A 99 -17.29 10.05 -6.30
CA SER A 99 -17.24 10.13 -7.76
C SER A 99 -16.97 11.56 -8.25
N GLY A 100 -16.83 11.74 -9.57
CA GLY A 100 -16.59 13.04 -10.20
C GLY A 100 -15.17 13.55 -10.00
N VAL A 101 -14.91 14.80 -10.36
CA VAL A 101 -13.55 15.39 -10.36
C VAL A 101 -12.92 15.36 -8.96
N GLY A 102 -13.71 15.44 -7.89
CA GLY A 102 -13.20 15.42 -6.52
C GLY A 102 -12.47 14.11 -6.16
N ILE A 103 -12.87 12.96 -6.74
CA ILE A 103 -12.21 11.67 -6.47
C ILE A 103 -10.76 11.63 -6.98
N ILE A 104 -10.44 12.43 -8.01
CA ILE A 104 -9.09 12.56 -8.56
C ILE A 104 -8.16 13.10 -7.48
N LEU A 105 -8.55 14.18 -6.82
CA LEU A 105 -7.75 14.82 -5.76
C LEU A 105 -7.61 13.92 -4.54
N ILE A 106 -8.69 13.23 -4.15
CA ILE A 106 -8.67 12.26 -3.05
C ILE A 106 -7.69 11.13 -3.35
N ASN A 107 -7.81 10.51 -4.51
CA ASN A 107 -6.96 9.39 -4.91
C ASN A 107 -5.49 9.80 -5.10
N ALA A 108 -5.26 10.98 -5.69
CA ALA A 108 -3.90 11.49 -5.88
C ALA A 108 -3.22 11.76 -4.54
N THR A 109 -3.94 12.32 -3.58
CA THR A 109 -3.43 12.58 -2.22
C THR A 109 -3.11 11.26 -1.49
N SER A 110 -4.00 10.29 -1.55
CA SER A 110 -3.81 9.00 -0.89
C SER A 110 -2.61 8.22 -1.47
N PHE A 111 -2.54 8.12 -2.80
CA PHE A 111 -1.48 7.41 -3.50
C PHE A 111 -0.12 8.10 -3.30
N SER A 112 -0.08 9.43 -3.39
CA SER A 112 1.15 10.20 -3.18
C SER A 112 1.69 10.03 -1.76
N THR A 113 0.81 10.01 -0.75
CA THR A 113 1.22 9.80 0.63
C THR A 113 1.82 8.41 0.84
N ALA A 114 1.20 7.36 0.26
CA ALA A 114 1.72 6.01 0.30
C ALA A 114 3.08 5.86 -0.42
N VAL A 115 3.26 6.54 -1.56
CA VAL A 115 4.53 6.60 -2.29
C VAL A 115 5.63 7.27 -1.47
N VAL A 116 5.34 8.42 -0.86
CA VAL A 116 6.31 9.14 -0.03
C VAL A 116 6.70 8.29 1.18
N ASN A 117 5.74 7.65 1.84
CA ASN A 117 6.02 6.68 2.91
C ASN A 117 6.94 5.55 2.41
N SER A 118 6.61 4.96 1.25
CA SER A 118 7.41 3.91 0.63
C SER A 118 8.88 4.30 0.46
N TYR A 119 9.15 5.54 0.03
CA TYR A 119 10.51 6.03 -0.18
C TYR A 119 11.35 5.99 1.10
N PHE A 120 10.84 6.53 2.21
CA PHE A 120 11.58 6.57 3.48
C PHE A 120 11.86 5.16 4.03
N TRP A 121 10.83 4.32 4.09
CA TRP A 121 10.97 2.94 4.58
C TRP A 121 11.93 2.11 3.72
N ASN A 122 11.82 2.20 2.39
CA ASN A 122 12.69 1.45 1.50
C ASN A 122 14.14 1.92 1.53
N LYS A 123 14.36 3.24 1.56
CA LYS A 123 15.70 3.84 1.62
C LYS A 123 16.40 3.53 2.93
N ASP A 124 15.73 3.75 4.06
CA ASP A 124 16.39 3.76 5.36
C ASP A 124 16.44 2.37 6.01
N TRP A 125 15.53 1.46 5.64
CA TRP A 125 15.44 0.13 6.25
C TRP A 125 15.62 -1.06 5.29
N VAL A 126 14.87 -1.10 4.17
CA VAL A 126 14.88 -2.26 3.26
C VAL A 126 16.20 -2.37 2.49
N PHE A 127 16.64 -1.27 1.91
CA PHE A 127 17.82 -1.19 1.05
C PHE A 127 18.96 -0.38 1.70
N ALA A 128 18.98 -0.30 3.03
CA ALA A 128 20.04 0.36 3.77
C ALA A 128 21.43 -0.12 3.33
N GLY A 129 22.29 0.82 2.89
CA GLY A 129 23.63 0.53 2.38
C GLY A 129 23.69 0.07 0.90
N GLY A 130 22.59 0.13 0.15
CA GLY A 130 22.58 -0.06 -1.31
C GLY A 130 22.94 1.22 -2.07
N ARG A 131 23.31 1.10 -3.36
CA ARG A 131 23.48 2.29 -4.24
C ARG A 131 22.17 3.06 -4.27
N ARG A 132 22.25 4.40 -4.19
CA ARG A 132 21.09 5.28 -4.38
C ARG A 132 20.48 5.00 -5.76
N ALA A 133 19.22 4.56 -5.78
CA ALA A 133 18.46 4.47 -7.01
C ALA A 133 18.32 5.87 -7.64
N ASN A 134 18.26 5.94 -8.97
CA ASN A 134 18.06 7.20 -9.68
C ASN A 134 16.68 7.76 -9.30
N PHE A 135 16.68 8.83 -8.51
CA PHE A 135 15.46 9.47 -8.00
C PHE A 135 14.54 9.96 -9.12
N ILE A 136 15.11 10.45 -10.23
CA ILE A 136 14.35 10.92 -11.39
C ILE A 136 13.61 9.73 -12.03
N THR A 137 14.28 8.58 -12.18
CA THR A 137 13.65 7.38 -12.72
C THR A 137 12.53 6.85 -11.82
N PHE A 138 12.75 6.84 -10.50
CA PHE A 138 11.70 6.47 -9.53
C PHE A 138 10.50 7.42 -9.64
N PHE A 139 10.76 8.73 -9.65
CA PHE A 139 9.72 9.75 -9.73
C PHE A 139 8.88 9.62 -10.99
N VAL A 140 9.50 9.47 -12.18
CA VAL A 140 8.77 9.35 -13.45
C VAL A 140 7.91 8.08 -13.50
N VAL A 141 8.45 6.92 -13.12
CA VAL A 141 7.68 5.67 -13.13
C VAL A 141 6.49 5.76 -12.17
N THR A 142 6.73 6.27 -10.97
CA THR A 142 5.67 6.44 -9.96
C THR A 142 4.63 7.46 -10.37
N LEU A 143 5.02 8.54 -11.05
CA LEU A 143 4.09 9.55 -11.56
C LEU A 143 3.16 8.97 -12.64
N ILE A 144 3.68 8.18 -13.58
CA ILE A 144 2.83 7.51 -14.58
C ILE A 144 1.92 6.48 -13.91
N GLY A 145 2.45 5.71 -12.95
CA GLY A 145 1.63 4.80 -12.14
C GLY A 145 0.49 5.51 -11.41
N LEU A 146 0.75 6.70 -10.85
CA LEU A 146 -0.26 7.55 -10.21
C LEU A 146 -1.33 8.00 -11.21
N LEU A 147 -0.94 8.44 -12.41
CA LEU A 147 -1.89 8.86 -13.45
C LEU A 147 -2.78 7.71 -13.90
N ILE A 148 -2.20 6.54 -14.16
CA ILE A 148 -2.95 5.32 -14.52
C ILE A 148 -3.93 4.95 -13.40
N ASN A 149 -3.44 4.91 -12.16
CA ASN A 149 -4.24 4.55 -11.00
C ASN A 149 -5.43 5.52 -10.85
N THR A 150 -5.15 6.82 -10.88
CA THR A 150 -6.15 7.87 -10.68
C THR A 150 -7.15 7.93 -11.81
N PHE A 151 -6.71 7.75 -13.06
CA PHE A 151 -7.59 7.67 -14.22
C PHE A 151 -8.58 6.51 -14.10
N ILE A 152 -8.09 5.31 -13.74
CA ILE A 152 -8.96 4.14 -13.56
C ILE A 152 -9.98 4.38 -12.43
N VAL A 153 -9.53 4.88 -11.28
CA VAL A 153 -10.44 5.20 -10.16
C VAL A 153 -11.50 6.21 -10.60
N TYR A 154 -11.09 7.29 -11.26
CA TYR A 154 -12.00 8.32 -11.75
C TYR A 154 -13.04 7.78 -12.74
N VAL A 155 -12.59 7.01 -13.74
CA VAL A 155 -13.48 6.48 -14.77
C VAL A 155 -14.50 5.52 -14.17
N LEU A 156 -14.05 4.58 -13.34
CA LEU A 156 -14.94 3.60 -12.72
C LEU A 156 -15.92 4.23 -11.74
N THR A 157 -15.48 5.20 -10.94
CA THR A 157 -16.38 5.83 -9.95
C THR A 157 -17.34 6.85 -10.56
N THR A 158 -16.99 7.47 -11.70
CA THR A 158 -17.77 8.56 -12.29
C THR A 158 -18.69 8.08 -13.41
N PHE A 159 -18.23 7.18 -14.27
CA PHE A 159 -18.94 6.79 -15.49
C PHE A 159 -19.49 5.36 -15.45
N VAL A 160 -19.12 4.56 -14.45
CA VAL A 160 -19.60 3.18 -14.31
C VAL A 160 -20.46 3.10 -13.05
N THR A 161 -21.74 2.78 -13.23
CA THR A 161 -22.65 2.53 -12.11
C THR A 161 -22.18 1.33 -11.31
N PRO A 162 -22.28 1.32 -9.96
CA PRO A 162 -21.89 0.17 -9.15
C PRO A 162 -22.63 -1.11 -9.58
N VAL A 163 -21.92 -2.04 -10.23
CA VAL A 163 -22.52 -3.28 -10.75
C VAL A 163 -22.39 -4.44 -9.75
N LEU A 164 -21.33 -4.41 -8.93
CA LEU A 164 -20.96 -5.51 -8.03
C LEU A 164 -21.36 -5.28 -6.56
N VAL A 165 -21.67 -4.04 -6.19
CA VAL A 165 -21.91 -3.63 -4.79
C VAL A 165 -22.96 -2.53 -4.72
N GLY A 166 -23.81 -2.55 -3.68
CA GLY A 166 -24.87 -1.56 -3.47
C GLY A 166 -24.44 -0.29 -2.73
N SER A 167 -23.16 0.09 -2.74
CA SER A 167 -22.65 1.27 -2.05
C SER A 167 -21.51 1.93 -2.81
N ASP A 168 -21.60 3.25 -3.00
CA ASP A 168 -20.59 4.04 -3.71
C ASP A 168 -19.23 4.01 -3.00
N ARG A 169 -19.23 3.94 -1.66
CA ARG A 169 -18.00 3.80 -0.86
C ARG A 169 -17.32 2.46 -1.12
N LEU A 170 -18.09 1.38 -1.17
CA LEU A 170 -17.58 0.07 -1.54
C LEU A 170 -17.08 0.08 -2.98
N TRP A 171 -17.83 0.70 -3.91
CA TRP A 171 -17.46 0.79 -5.31
C TRP A 171 -16.13 1.54 -5.52
N ALA A 172 -15.91 2.65 -4.82
CA ALA A 172 -14.65 3.37 -4.85
C ALA A 172 -13.46 2.50 -4.39
N ASN A 173 -13.65 1.65 -3.38
CA ASN A 173 -12.64 0.69 -2.95
C ASN A 173 -12.37 -0.39 -4.00
N PHE A 174 -13.40 -0.93 -4.65
CA PHE A 174 -13.25 -1.89 -5.75
C PHE A 174 -12.48 -1.27 -6.93
N ALA A 175 -12.86 -0.05 -7.33
CA ALA A 175 -12.17 0.70 -8.37
C ALA A 175 -10.69 0.91 -7.99
N LYS A 176 -10.41 1.25 -6.73
CA LYS A 176 -9.06 1.42 -6.21
C LYS A 176 -8.24 0.13 -6.23
N VAL A 177 -8.84 -1.03 -5.90
CA VAL A 177 -8.16 -2.34 -6.00
C VAL A 177 -7.75 -2.60 -7.45
N LEU A 178 -8.68 -2.46 -8.40
CA LEU A 178 -8.39 -2.71 -9.81
C LEU A 178 -7.33 -1.75 -10.35
N ALA A 179 -7.47 -0.46 -10.05
CA ALA A 179 -6.50 0.58 -10.40
C ALA A 179 -5.10 0.27 -9.84
N THR A 180 -5.02 -0.22 -8.61
CA THR A 180 -3.76 -0.59 -7.96
C THR A 180 -3.11 -1.76 -8.68
N VAL A 181 -3.85 -2.83 -8.96
CA VAL A 181 -3.36 -3.99 -9.71
C VAL A 181 -2.84 -3.59 -11.10
N LEU A 182 -3.61 -2.81 -11.85
CA LEU A 182 -3.22 -2.36 -13.19
C LEU A 182 -2.01 -1.42 -13.17
N SER A 183 -1.95 -0.50 -12.20
CA SER A 183 -0.78 0.38 -12.02
C SER A 183 0.48 -0.39 -11.62
N LEU A 184 0.35 -1.49 -10.86
CA LEU A 184 1.47 -2.37 -10.53
C LEU A 184 2.01 -3.11 -11.75
N ILE A 185 1.13 -3.58 -12.65
CA ILE A 185 1.53 -4.18 -13.93
C ILE A 185 2.30 -3.16 -14.78
N TRP A 186 1.85 -1.91 -14.83
CA TRP A 186 2.58 -0.82 -15.48
C TRP A 186 3.95 -0.60 -14.85
N ASN A 187 4.01 -0.43 -13.52
CA ASN A 187 5.26 -0.19 -12.81
C ASN A 187 6.27 -1.31 -13.09
N PHE A 188 5.85 -2.58 -13.01
CA PHE A 188 6.69 -3.73 -13.32
C PHE A 188 7.18 -3.72 -14.78
N SER A 189 6.27 -3.48 -15.73
CA SER A 189 6.59 -3.45 -17.16
C SER A 189 7.52 -2.29 -17.52
N GLY A 190 7.31 -1.11 -16.94
CA GLY A 190 8.17 0.07 -17.12
C GLY A 190 9.58 -0.18 -16.60
N TYR A 191 9.73 -0.77 -15.40
CA TYR A 191 11.05 -1.17 -14.90
C TYR A 191 11.70 -2.20 -15.83
N LYS A 192 10.96 -3.23 -16.26
CA LYS A 192 11.51 -4.29 -17.11
C LYS A 192 11.90 -3.83 -18.51
N LEU A 193 11.07 -3.03 -19.18
CA LEU A 193 11.21 -2.69 -20.60
C LEU A 193 11.96 -1.38 -20.87
N ILE A 194 11.87 -0.41 -19.96
CA ILE A 194 12.49 0.91 -20.13
C ILE A 194 13.81 1.00 -19.36
N VAL A 195 13.87 0.43 -18.15
CA VAL A 195 15.06 0.56 -17.27
C VAL A 195 16.06 -0.57 -17.48
N PHE A 196 15.60 -1.80 -17.71
CA PHE A 196 16.46 -2.97 -17.97
C PHE A 196 16.48 -3.36 -19.45
N LYS A 197 16.59 -2.39 -20.36
CA LYS A 197 17.06 -2.69 -21.71
C LYS A 197 18.44 -3.36 -21.60
N ARG A 198 18.50 -4.64 -21.96
CA ARG A 198 19.75 -5.26 -22.37
C ARG A 198 20.15 -4.67 -23.72
#